data_AF-A0A0S3SKL3-F1
#
_entry.id   AF-A0A0S3SKL3-F1
#
_cell.length_a   1.000
_cell.length_b   1.000
_cell.length_c   1.000
_cell.angle_alpha   90.00
_cell.angle_beta   90.00
_cell.angle_gamma   90.00
#
_symmetry.space_group_name_H-M   'P 1'
#
loop_
_entity.id
_entity.type
_entity.pdbx_description
1 polymer ?
#
loop_
_entity_poly.entity_id
_entity_poly.type
_entity_poly.pdbx_seq_one_letter_code
_entity_poly.pdbx_strand_id
1 'polypeptide(L)'
;MISVDDYGAKANDGRDDTKAFEKAWNEACSSGDVLVVPKAKIYHLKPITFSGPCQPNTAFRVYGTIRAWPDISAYGKERLLWIMFQNLTNLRVDGGGIINGNGRKWWQNSCKTNESLPCRHAPTAVTFYGCNNLKVTNLRFKNAQQMHVRFQRCNNVTASNLILRAPGNSPNTDGIHVTGTQNIIISNSSIGTGDDCISIVSGSENVRVIDVTCGPGHGISIGSLGAGNSRANVSNVLVNRATIRGTTNGVRIKTWQVYIQYTKLLTLLLKTAIQLTHIN
;
A
#
# COMPACT_ATOMS: atom_id res chain seq x y z
N MET A 1 7.67 25.55 1.68
CA MET A 1 7.08 24.39 2.37
C MET A 1 5.76 24.84 2.95
N ILE A 2 4.71 24.07 2.71
CA ILE A 2 3.33 24.36 3.09
C ILE A 2 2.94 23.42 4.24
N SER A 3 2.57 23.96 5.41
CA SER A 3 2.06 23.16 6.52
C SER A 3 0.55 22.99 6.39
N VAL A 4 0.03 21.80 6.72
CA VAL A 4 -1.44 21.59 6.82
C VAL A 4 -2.11 22.50 7.86
N ASP A 5 -1.36 22.97 8.86
CA ASP A 5 -1.86 23.89 9.88
C ASP A 5 -2.23 25.26 9.29
N ASP A 6 -1.47 25.74 8.30
CA ASP A 6 -1.69 27.02 7.63
C ASP A 6 -3.02 27.06 6.87
N TYR A 7 -3.60 25.86 6.65
CA TYR A 7 -4.86 25.65 5.94
C TYR A 7 -6.00 25.21 6.86
N GLY A 8 -5.80 25.34 8.18
CA GLY A 8 -6.82 25.16 9.20
C GLY A 8 -6.94 23.74 9.76
N ALA A 9 -5.96 22.86 9.52
CA ALA A 9 -5.91 21.57 10.18
C ALA A 9 -5.67 21.77 11.69
N LYS A 10 -6.38 21.01 12.53
CA LYS A 10 -6.30 21.12 13.99
C LYS A 10 -5.91 19.78 14.58
N ALA A 11 -4.60 19.58 14.72
CA ALA A 11 -4.08 18.35 15.28
C ALA A 11 -4.60 18.07 16.70
N ASN A 12 -4.73 16.77 17.02
CA ASN A 12 -5.02 16.22 18.34
C ASN A 12 -6.40 16.59 18.93
N ASP A 13 -7.31 17.18 18.15
CA ASP A 13 -8.65 17.54 18.61
C ASP A 13 -9.74 16.50 18.26
N GLY A 14 -9.36 15.46 17.51
CA GLY A 14 -10.27 14.38 17.09
C GLY A 14 -11.24 14.77 15.97
N ARG A 15 -11.09 15.95 15.36
CA ARG A 15 -11.94 16.45 14.28
C ARG A 15 -11.36 16.10 12.91
N ASP A 16 -12.19 16.30 11.90
CA ASP A 16 -11.88 15.97 10.51
C ASP A 16 -11.06 17.09 9.85
N ASP A 17 -9.83 16.75 9.45
CA ASP A 17 -8.85 17.65 8.83
C ASP A 17 -8.85 17.56 7.29
N THR A 18 -9.74 16.76 6.69
CA THR A 18 -9.71 16.43 5.25
C THR A 18 -9.68 17.69 4.38
N LYS A 19 -10.53 18.68 4.65
CA LYS A 19 -10.59 19.93 3.88
C LYS A 19 -9.31 20.77 3.97
N ALA A 20 -8.61 20.73 5.11
CA ALA A 20 -7.35 21.45 5.25
C ALA A 20 -6.25 20.79 4.42
N PHE A 21 -6.20 19.46 4.41
CA PHE A 21 -5.29 18.69 3.58
C PHE A 21 -5.55 18.88 2.09
N GLU A 22 -6.81 18.92 1.65
CA GLU A 22 -7.19 19.20 0.25
C GLU A 22 -6.66 20.56 -0.20
N LYS A 23 -6.90 21.62 0.59
CA LYS A 23 -6.44 22.97 0.25
C LYS A 23 -4.91 23.07 0.22
N ALA A 24 -4.25 22.51 1.24
CA ALA A 24 -2.80 22.54 1.34
C ALA A 24 -2.13 21.74 0.21
N TRP A 25 -2.72 20.60 -0.20
CA TRP A 25 -2.26 19.84 -1.36
C TRP A 25 -2.40 20.62 -2.66
N ASN A 26 -3.55 21.25 -2.88
CA ASN A 26 -3.80 22.02 -4.10
C ASN A 26 -2.76 23.13 -4.28
N GLU A 27 -2.41 23.84 -3.20
CA GLU A 27 -1.34 24.84 -3.24
C GLU A 27 0.04 24.20 -3.50
N ALA A 28 0.42 23.16 -2.77
CA ALA A 28 1.73 22.52 -2.93
C ALA A 28 1.91 21.92 -4.34
N CYS A 29 0.84 21.37 -4.89
CA CYS A 29 0.80 20.81 -6.23
C CYS A 29 0.91 21.90 -7.31
N SER A 30 0.19 23.02 -7.16
CA SER A 30 0.19 24.11 -8.15
C SER A 30 1.48 24.95 -8.13
N SER A 31 2.15 25.03 -6.98
CA SER A 31 3.38 25.83 -6.78
C SER A 31 4.67 25.02 -6.91
N GLY A 32 4.62 23.68 -6.89
CA GLY A 32 5.82 22.84 -6.92
C GLY A 32 6.51 22.72 -5.56
N ASP A 33 5.76 22.95 -4.48
CA ASP A 33 6.28 22.98 -3.11
C ASP A 33 6.01 21.66 -2.36
N VAL A 34 6.54 21.57 -1.15
CA VAL A 34 6.41 20.42 -0.26
C VAL A 34 5.25 20.66 0.71
N LEU A 35 4.23 19.81 0.65
CA LEU A 35 3.21 19.70 1.69
C LEU A 35 3.80 18.96 2.90
N VAL A 36 3.64 19.52 4.10
CA VAL A 36 4.20 19.00 5.35
C VAL A 36 3.09 18.67 6.35
N VAL A 37 3.16 17.46 6.90
CA VAL A 37 2.42 17.03 8.10
C VAL A 37 3.36 17.12 9.30
N PRO A 38 3.20 18.12 10.19
CA PRO A 38 4.16 18.42 11.25
C PRO A 38 4.36 17.30 12.27
N LYS A 39 5.57 17.25 12.86
CA LYS A 39 5.96 16.30 13.89
C LYS A 39 5.10 16.45 15.15
N ALA A 40 4.91 15.35 15.89
CA ALA A 40 4.19 15.30 17.17
C ALA A 40 2.70 15.71 17.10
N LYS A 41 2.12 15.72 15.89
CA LYS A 41 0.72 16.04 15.63
C LYS A 41 -0.01 14.86 15.01
N ILE A 42 -1.28 14.66 15.40
CA ILE A 42 -2.17 13.63 14.87
C ILE A 42 -3.36 14.31 14.19
N TYR A 43 -3.53 14.05 12.90
CA TYR A 43 -4.62 14.57 12.09
C TYR A 43 -5.56 13.44 11.67
N HIS A 44 -6.87 13.69 11.58
CA HIS A 44 -7.82 12.68 11.13
C HIS A 44 -8.38 12.99 9.74
N LEU A 45 -8.27 12.03 8.84
CA LEU A 45 -8.78 12.17 7.47
C LEU A 45 -9.88 11.15 7.19
N LYS A 46 -10.95 11.62 6.56
CA LYS A 46 -11.88 10.81 5.77
C LYS A 46 -11.19 10.38 4.46
N PRO A 47 -11.85 9.59 3.58
CA PRO A 47 -11.29 9.33 2.26
C PRO A 47 -10.93 10.61 1.52
N ILE A 48 -9.74 10.63 0.92
CA ILE A 48 -9.18 11.78 0.23
C ILE A 48 -8.35 11.33 -0.96
N THR A 49 -8.39 12.13 -2.04
CA THR A 49 -7.55 11.93 -3.22
C THR A 49 -6.67 13.15 -3.46
N PHE A 50 -5.37 12.92 -3.52
CA PHE A 50 -4.35 13.86 -3.93
C PHE A 50 -4.04 13.63 -5.42
N SER A 51 -4.63 14.45 -6.29
CA SER A 51 -4.50 14.33 -7.75
C SER A 51 -3.46 15.29 -8.32
N GLY A 52 -2.82 14.89 -9.41
CA GLY A 52 -2.04 15.76 -10.29
C GLY A 52 -2.81 16.20 -11.54
N PRO A 53 -2.12 16.79 -12.54
CA PRO A 53 -0.67 17.01 -12.58
C PRO A 53 -0.21 18.10 -11.61
N CYS A 54 1.01 17.97 -11.08
CA CYS A 54 1.64 18.98 -10.23
C CYS A 54 2.87 19.57 -10.92
N GLN A 55 3.30 20.74 -10.45
CA GLN A 55 4.57 21.33 -10.85
C GLN A 55 5.76 20.46 -10.41
N PRO A 56 6.93 20.62 -11.05
CA PRO A 56 8.16 19.96 -10.61
C PRO A 56 8.46 20.24 -9.13
N ASN A 57 9.13 19.29 -8.48
CA ASN A 57 9.57 19.35 -7.07
C ASN A 57 8.49 19.15 -6.00
N THR A 58 7.21 19.02 -6.36
CA THR A 58 6.14 18.69 -5.39
C THR A 58 6.49 17.43 -4.58
N ALA A 59 6.32 17.53 -3.27
CA ALA A 59 6.50 16.41 -2.35
C ALA A 59 5.45 16.41 -1.23
N PHE A 60 5.20 15.24 -0.66
CA PHE A 60 4.31 15.05 0.48
C PHE A 60 5.10 14.45 1.64
N ARG A 61 5.28 15.22 2.71
CA ARG A 61 6.24 14.91 3.78
C ARG A 61 5.54 14.74 5.12
N VAL A 62 5.56 13.52 5.64
CA VAL A 62 4.90 13.14 6.88
C VAL A 62 5.89 13.03 8.02
N TYR A 63 5.90 14.00 8.93
CA TYR A 63 6.64 13.90 10.20
C TYR A 63 5.73 13.53 11.38
N GLY A 64 4.45 13.88 11.31
CA GLY A 64 3.43 13.56 12.31
C GLY A 64 2.76 12.21 12.08
N THR A 65 1.48 12.16 12.43
CA THR A 65 0.59 11.03 12.18
C THR A 65 -0.63 11.47 11.40
N ILE A 66 -0.92 10.79 10.30
CA ILE A 66 -2.22 10.83 9.63
C ILE A 66 -3.00 9.61 10.10
N ARG A 67 -4.21 9.80 10.62
CA ARG A 67 -5.05 8.72 11.14
C ARG A 67 -6.38 8.66 10.42
N ALA A 68 -6.82 7.46 10.08
CA ALA A 68 -8.11 7.22 9.46
C ALA A 68 -9.28 7.62 10.36
N TRP A 69 -10.27 8.30 9.78
CA TRP A 69 -11.53 8.63 10.45
C TRP A 69 -12.17 7.34 11.00
N PRO A 70 -12.57 7.31 12.29
CA PRO A 70 -13.03 6.08 12.96
C PRO A 70 -14.44 5.63 12.54
N ASP A 71 -15.25 6.52 11.95
CA ASP A 71 -16.59 6.16 11.50
C ASP A 71 -16.55 5.53 10.10
N ILE A 72 -16.93 4.26 10.02
CA ILE A 72 -17.02 3.47 8.78
C ILE A 72 -18.03 4.09 7.80
N SER A 73 -19.06 4.79 8.29
CA SER A 73 -20.07 5.42 7.44
C SER A 73 -19.46 6.47 6.49
N ALA A 74 -18.35 7.10 6.89
CA ALA A 74 -17.66 8.13 6.12
C ALA A 74 -16.97 7.61 4.84
N TYR A 75 -16.87 6.29 4.66
CA TYR A 75 -16.17 5.67 3.52
C TYR A 75 -17.09 5.34 2.34
N GLY A 76 -18.35 5.78 2.39
CA GLY A 76 -19.33 5.56 1.33
C GLY A 76 -19.78 4.10 1.22
N LYS A 77 -20.34 3.71 0.08
CA LYS A 77 -20.79 2.32 -0.17
C LYS A 77 -19.70 1.44 -0.79
N GLU A 78 -18.84 2.00 -1.64
CA GLU A 78 -17.77 1.24 -2.30
C GLU A 78 -16.56 1.00 -1.39
N ARG A 79 -16.24 1.93 -0.47
CA ARG A 79 -15.28 1.76 0.67
C ARG A 79 -13.90 1.19 0.31
N LEU A 80 -13.47 1.21 -0.94
CA LEU A 80 -12.24 0.52 -1.36
C LEU A 80 -10.96 1.30 -1.03
N LEU A 81 -11.06 2.60 -0.78
CA LEU A 81 -9.91 3.51 -0.71
C LEU A 81 -10.05 4.46 0.49
N TRP A 82 -8.91 4.75 1.13
CA TRP A 82 -8.80 5.82 2.13
C TRP A 82 -7.98 6.99 1.57
N ILE A 83 -6.65 6.87 1.50
CA ILE A 83 -5.80 7.91 0.89
C ILE A 83 -5.38 7.44 -0.50
N MET A 84 -5.67 8.24 -1.52
CA MET A 84 -5.22 7.97 -2.88
C MET A 84 -4.33 9.09 -3.40
N PHE A 85 -3.21 8.71 -4.01
CA PHE A 85 -2.37 9.58 -4.83
C PHE A 85 -2.59 9.19 -6.30
N GLN A 86 -3.13 10.10 -7.10
CA GLN A 86 -3.63 9.78 -8.44
C GLN A 86 -2.94 10.58 -9.53
N ASN A 87 -2.41 9.87 -10.55
CA ASN A 87 -1.86 10.43 -11.78
C ASN A 87 -0.75 11.47 -11.55
N LEU A 88 0.17 11.16 -10.63
CA LEU A 88 1.29 12.05 -10.27
C LEU A 88 2.59 11.62 -10.94
N THR A 89 3.40 12.60 -11.33
CA THR A 89 4.72 12.36 -11.93
C THR A 89 5.81 13.03 -11.08
N ASN A 90 6.93 12.35 -10.87
CA ASN A 90 8.07 12.84 -10.06
C ASN A 90 7.75 13.10 -8.58
N LEU A 91 6.70 12.48 -8.03
CA LEU A 91 6.29 12.68 -6.64
C LEU A 91 7.26 11.99 -5.67
N ARG A 92 7.59 12.71 -4.58
CA ARG A 92 8.24 12.14 -3.40
C ARG A 92 7.25 12.14 -2.23
N VAL A 93 7.01 10.97 -1.66
CA VAL A 93 6.28 10.80 -0.40
C VAL A 93 7.26 10.26 0.64
N ASP A 94 7.60 11.08 1.62
CA ASP A 94 8.64 10.74 2.58
C ASP A 94 8.31 11.25 4.00
N GLY A 95 9.28 11.13 4.88
CA GLY A 95 9.21 11.60 6.26
C GLY A 95 9.03 10.43 7.23
N GLY A 96 9.66 10.55 8.40
CA GLY A 96 9.71 9.49 9.43
C GLY A 96 8.40 9.22 10.17
N GLY A 97 7.30 9.83 9.72
CA GLY A 97 5.99 9.83 10.38
C GLY A 97 5.16 8.56 10.12
N ILE A 98 3.90 8.62 10.53
CA ILE A 98 3.00 7.47 10.59
C ILE A 98 1.73 7.73 9.75
N ILE A 99 1.35 6.75 8.94
CA ILE A 99 0.01 6.68 8.33
C ILE A 99 -0.72 5.50 8.99
N ASN A 100 -1.76 5.80 9.78
CA ASN A 100 -2.48 4.84 10.61
C ASN A 100 -3.91 4.61 10.09
N GLY A 101 -4.15 3.43 9.52
CA GLY A 101 -5.45 3.05 8.96
C GLY A 101 -6.55 2.80 10.00
N ASN A 102 -6.23 2.82 11.30
CA ASN A 102 -7.23 2.67 12.38
C ASN A 102 -8.10 1.41 12.21
N GLY A 103 -7.50 0.32 11.72
CA GLY A 103 -8.18 -0.85 11.14
C GLY A 103 -8.99 -1.72 12.09
N ARG A 104 -8.83 -1.59 13.42
CA ARG A 104 -9.47 -2.51 14.40
C ARG A 104 -10.96 -2.70 14.19
N LYS A 105 -11.69 -1.60 13.98
CA LYS A 105 -13.16 -1.64 13.76
C LYS A 105 -13.52 -2.36 12.47
N TRP A 106 -12.68 -2.26 11.43
CA TRP A 106 -12.86 -2.96 10.16
C TRP A 106 -12.68 -4.46 10.31
N TRP A 107 -11.64 -4.88 11.02
CA TRP A 107 -11.35 -6.29 11.27
C TRP A 107 -12.47 -6.97 12.07
N GLN A 108 -12.98 -6.31 13.12
CA GLN A 108 -14.10 -6.81 13.92
C GLN A 108 -15.40 -6.97 13.10
N ASN A 109 -15.54 -6.23 12.00
CA ASN A 109 -16.70 -6.29 11.11
C ASN A 109 -16.44 -7.12 9.83
N SER A 110 -15.35 -7.89 9.80
CA SER A 110 -15.00 -8.75 8.66
C SER A 110 -15.61 -10.14 8.80
N CYS A 111 -16.10 -10.69 7.68
CA CYS A 111 -16.54 -12.09 7.62
C CYS A 111 -15.42 -13.10 7.90
N LYS A 112 -14.14 -12.68 7.78
CA LYS A 112 -12.96 -13.49 8.13
C LYS A 112 -12.71 -13.58 9.63
N THR A 113 -13.35 -12.71 10.41
CA THR A 113 -13.30 -12.72 11.87
C THR A 113 -14.60 -13.23 12.48
N ASN A 114 -15.74 -12.94 11.84
CA ASN A 114 -17.04 -13.50 12.20
C ASN A 114 -17.81 -13.89 10.93
N GLU A 115 -17.92 -15.20 10.67
CA GLU A 115 -18.57 -15.75 9.46
C GLU A 115 -20.06 -15.41 9.35
N SER A 116 -20.72 -14.98 10.43
CA SER A 116 -22.12 -14.51 10.39
C SER A 116 -22.28 -13.14 9.73
N LEU A 117 -21.18 -12.42 9.48
CA LEU A 117 -21.19 -11.10 8.85
C LEU A 117 -21.06 -11.22 7.32
N PRO A 118 -21.66 -10.29 6.55
CA PRO A 118 -21.46 -10.27 5.11
C PRO A 118 -19.99 -9.97 4.79
N CYS A 119 -19.41 -10.70 3.82
CA CYS A 119 -18.08 -10.41 3.32
C CYS A 119 -18.08 -9.09 2.55
N ARG A 120 -17.54 -8.05 3.19
CA ARG A 120 -17.41 -6.70 2.62
C ARG A 120 -15.96 -6.28 2.61
N HIS A 121 -15.57 -5.58 1.55
CA HIS A 121 -14.25 -4.98 1.47
C HIS A 121 -14.10 -3.83 2.48
N ALA A 122 -12.86 -3.63 2.92
CA ALA A 122 -12.45 -2.50 3.72
C ALA A 122 -11.45 -1.65 2.90
N PRO A 123 -11.23 -0.38 3.27
CA PRO A 123 -10.34 0.49 2.51
C PRO A 123 -8.91 -0.04 2.45
N THR A 124 -8.28 0.07 1.28
CA THR A 124 -6.82 0.12 1.22
C THR A 124 -6.36 1.44 1.82
N ALA A 125 -5.40 1.41 2.74
CA ALA A 125 -5.01 2.58 3.51
C ALA A 125 -4.37 3.66 2.63
N VAL A 126 -3.40 3.27 1.79
CA VAL A 126 -2.75 4.17 0.82
C VAL A 126 -2.67 3.51 -0.55
N THR A 127 -3.19 4.18 -1.56
CA THR A 127 -3.12 3.74 -2.97
C THR A 127 -2.41 4.79 -3.81
N PHE A 128 -1.37 4.36 -4.51
CA PHE A 128 -0.76 5.11 -5.61
C PHE A 128 -1.33 4.56 -6.91
N TYR A 129 -2.06 5.40 -7.64
CA TYR A 129 -2.72 5.02 -8.89
C TYR A 129 -2.15 5.84 -10.04
N GLY A 130 -1.67 5.19 -11.10
CA GLY A 130 -1.24 5.89 -12.32
C GLY A 130 -0.01 6.78 -12.14
N CYS A 131 0.80 6.54 -11.11
CA CYS A 131 1.94 7.41 -10.79
C CYS A 131 3.22 6.99 -11.55
N ASN A 132 4.01 7.99 -11.97
CA ASN A 132 5.24 7.79 -12.74
C ASN A 132 6.44 8.42 -12.01
N ASN A 133 7.59 7.73 -11.97
CA ASN A 133 8.79 8.18 -11.25
C ASN A 133 8.47 8.54 -9.78
N LEU A 134 7.87 7.59 -9.08
CA LEU A 134 7.39 7.75 -7.71
C LEU A 134 8.42 7.25 -6.70
N LYS A 135 8.66 8.04 -5.65
CA LYS A 135 9.48 7.61 -4.49
C LYS A 135 8.65 7.66 -3.21
N VAL A 136 8.50 6.51 -2.55
CA VAL A 136 7.84 6.37 -1.24
C VAL A 136 8.88 5.86 -0.26
N THR A 137 9.33 6.70 0.69
CA THR A 137 10.49 6.36 1.52
C THR A 137 10.35 6.74 2.98
N ASN A 138 10.99 5.98 3.86
CA ASN A 138 11.16 6.31 5.29
C ASN A 138 9.86 6.46 6.10
N LEU A 139 8.76 5.81 5.70
CA LEU A 139 7.44 5.94 6.33
C LEU A 139 7.06 4.72 7.18
N ARG A 140 6.18 4.95 8.15
CA ARG A 140 5.56 3.89 8.95
C ARG A 140 4.07 3.78 8.61
N PHE A 141 3.61 2.61 8.18
CA PHE A 141 2.18 2.33 7.98
C PHE A 141 1.70 1.41 9.10
N LYS A 142 0.62 1.79 9.77
CA LYS A 142 0.10 1.09 10.94
C LYS A 142 -1.36 0.73 10.76
N ASN A 143 -1.71 -0.50 11.10
CA ASN A 143 -3.09 -0.96 11.26
C ASN A 143 -4.00 -0.58 10.09
N ALA A 144 -3.61 -0.96 8.86
CA ALA A 144 -4.46 -0.76 7.70
C ALA A 144 -5.84 -1.43 7.85
N GLN A 145 -6.86 -0.83 7.26
CA GLN A 145 -8.22 -1.34 7.30
C GLN A 145 -8.33 -2.67 6.53
N GLN A 146 -7.78 -2.69 5.31
CA GLN A 146 -7.46 -3.88 4.53
C GLN A 146 -5.97 -3.84 4.19
N MET A 147 -5.55 -3.54 2.97
CA MET A 147 -4.15 -3.48 2.57
C MET A 147 -3.48 -2.17 3.02
N HIS A 148 -2.18 -2.20 3.36
CA HIS A 148 -1.46 -0.98 3.77
C HIS A 148 -1.11 -0.08 2.59
N VAL A 149 -0.36 -0.59 1.62
CA VAL A 149 0.10 0.19 0.47
C VAL A 149 -0.20 -0.55 -0.82
N ARG A 150 -0.86 0.11 -1.77
CA ARG A 150 -1.10 -0.38 -3.12
C ARG A 150 -0.39 0.49 -4.13
N PHE A 151 0.39 -0.14 -5.01
CA PHE A 151 0.88 0.45 -6.26
C PHE A 151 0.07 -0.14 -7.41
N GLN A 152 -0.76 0.70 -8.03
CA GLN A 152 -1.67 0.31 -9.09
C GLN A 152 -1.37 1.12 -10.34
N ARG A 153 -1.09 0.43 -11.45
CA ARG A 153 -0.83 1.07 -12.76
C ARG A 153 0.29 2.14 -12.69
N CYS A 154 1.29 1.92 -11.85
CA CYS A 154 2.42 2.82 -11.70
C CYS A 154 3.59 2.39 -12.60
N ASN A 155 4.52 3.30 -12.86
CA ASN A 155 5.77 2.99 -13.56
C ASN A 155 6.95 3.70 -12.91
N ASN A 156 8.09 3.00 -12.81
CA ASN A 156 9.32 3.49 -12.19
C ASN A 156 9.07 3.94 -10.73
N VAL A 157 8.94 2.94 -9.84
CA VAL A 157 8.60 3.15 -8.43
C VAL A 157 9.75 2.70 -7.53
N THR A 158 10.11 3.55 -6.56
CA THR A 158 10.99 3.18 -5.44
C THR A 158 10.21 3.22 -4.14
N ALA A 159 10.06 2.07 -3.48
CA ALA A 159 9.50 1.93 -2.15
C ALA A 159 10.60 1.44 -1.21
N SER A 160 11.10 2.28 -0.30
CA SER A 160 12.25 1.90 0.54
C SER A 160 12.19 2.40 1.98
N ASN A 161 12.85 1.69 2.89
CA ASN A 161 12.89 2.03 4.31
C ASN A 161 11.49 2.14 4.94
N LEU A 162 10.58 1.25 4.55
CA LEU A 162 9.20 1.27 5.03
C LEU A 162 9.02 0.31 6.20
N ILE A 163 8.22 0.71 7.18
CA ILE A 163 7.81 -0.15 8.30
C ILE A 163 6.30 -0.33 8.25
N LEU A 164 5.82 -1.54 7.98
CA LEU A 164 4.39 -1.85 7.86
C LEU A 164 4.01 -2.83 8.98
N ARG A 165 3.05 -2.45 9.83
CA ARG A 165 2.66 -3.23 11.01
C ARG A 165 1.14 -3.30 11.22
N ALA A 166 0.64 -4.52 11.33
CA ALA A 166 -0.68 -4.85 11.87
C ALA A 166 -0.60 -6.18 12.66
N PRO A 167 -1.58 -6.52 13.52
CA PRO A 167 -1.61 -7.81 14.21
C PRO A 167 -1.54 -9.00 13.22
N GLY A 168 -0.88 -10.10 13.60
CA GLY A 168 -0.76 -11.28 12.73
C GLY A 168 -2.09 -11.97 12.40
N ASN A 169 -3.16 -11.63 13.12
CA ASN A 169 -4.53 -12.12 12.91
C ASN A 169 -5.46 -11.06 12.29
N SER A 170 -4.96 -9.91 11.85
CA SER A 170 -5.81 -8.91 11.18
C SER A 170 -6.12 -9.33 9.74
N PRO A 171 -7.41 -9.49 9.37
CA PRO A 171 -7.80 -10.08 8.10
C PRO A 171 -7.44 -9.20 6.91
N ASN A 172 -6.86 -9.81 5.86
CA ASN A 172 -6.58 -9.18 4.57
C ASN A 172 -5.71 -7.92 4.66
N THR A 173 -4.78 -7.93 5.62
CA THR A 173 -3.87 -6.81 5.86
C THR A 173 -2.58 -6.91 5.07
N ASP A 174 -2.66 -7.08 3.75
CA ASP A 174 -1.48 -7.11 2.89
C ASP A 174 -0.55 -5.92 3.19
N GLY A 175 0.75 -6.16 3.16
CA GLY A 175 1.75 -5.10 3.31
C GLY A 175 1.81 -4.22 2.08
N ILE A 176 2.52 -4.68 1.05
CA ILE A 176 2.62 -3.98 -0.23
C ILE A 176 1.95 -4.80 -1.33
N HIS A 177 0.91 -4.24 -1.93
CA HIS A 177 0.20 -4.82 -3.08
C HIS A 177 0.65 -4.15 -4.38
N VAL A 178 1.14 -4.94 -5.34
CA VAL A 178 1.64 -4.50 -6.64
C VAL A 178 0.73 -5.06 -7.73
N THR A 179 0.05 -4.18 -8.47
CA THR A 179 -0.87 -4.55 -9.55
C THR A 179 -0.71 -3.64 -10.75
N GLY A 180 -0.65 -4.21 -11.96
CA GLY A 180 -0.50 -3.42 -13.19
C GLY A 180 0.74 -2.51 -13.24
N THR A 181 1.74 -2.75 -12.38
CA THR A 181 2.84 -1.81 -12.12
C THR A 181 4.14 -2.33 -12.71
N GLN A 182 4.88 -1.44 -13.39
CA GLN A 182 6.12 -1.78 -14.07
C GLN A 182 7.33 -1.10 -13.41
N ASN A 183 8.46 -1.78 -13.37
CA ASN A 183 9.74 -1.23 -12.90
C ASN A 183 9.64 -0.72 -11.45
N ILE A 184 9.38 -1.63 -10.51
CA ILE A 184 9.27 -1.30 -9.08
C ILE A 184 10.38 -1.96 -8.27
N ILE A 185 11.01 -1.17 -7.39
CA ILE A 185 11.98 -1.64 -6.41
C ILE A 185 11.38 -1.44 -5.01
N ILE A 186 11.22 -2.54 -4.30
CA ILE A 186 10.85 -2.59 -2.88
C ILE A 186 12.10 -2.99 -2.11
N SER A 187 12.59 -2.13 -1.20
CA SER A 187 13.85 -2.41 -0.51
C SER A 187 13.92 -2.00 0.95
N ASN A 188 14.80 -2.62 1.72
CA ASN A 188 15.16 -2.22 3.09
C ASN A 188 13.94 -2.01 4.01
N SER A 189 12.92 -2.85 3.86
CA SER A 189 11.61 -2.66 4.49
C SER A 189 11.28 -3.80 5.44
N SER A 190 10.55 -3.49 6.51
CA SER A 190 10.12 -4.48 7.50
C SER A 190 8.59 -4.51 7.57
N ILE A 191 8.02 -5.67 7.25
CA ILE A 191 6.58 -5.84 7.06
C ILE A 191 6.10 -7.01 7.92
N GLY A 192 5.10 -6.75 8.75
CA GLY A 192 4.50 -7.75 9.63
C GLY A 192 3.02 -7.49 9.75
N THR A 193 2.21 -8.38 9.20
CA THR A 193 0.77 -8.20 9.02
C THR A 193 0.03 -9.53 9.14
N GLY A 194 -1.28 -9.54 8.90
CA GLY A 194 -2.10 -10.76 8.94
C GLY A 194 -2.38 -11.40 7.58
N ASP A 195 -1.77 -10.92 6.50
CA ASP A 195 -1.91 -11.52 5.16
C ASP A 195 -0.56 -11.43 4.40
N ASP A 196 -0.56 -11.41 3.07
CA ASP A 196 0.65 -11.34 2.25
C ASP A 196 1.54 -10.15 2.64
N CYS A 197 2.82 -10.42 2.92
CA CYS A 197 3.83 -9.40 3.17
C CYS A 197 3.96 -8.48 1.95
N ILE A 198 4.13 -9.11 0.78
CA ILE A 198 4.09 -8.47 -0.53
C ILE A 198 3.24 -9.35 -1.43
N SER A 199 2.20 -8.78 -2.05
CA SER A 199 1.38 -9.46 -3.05
C SER A 199 1.61 -8.84 -4.43
N ILE A 200 2.02 -9.66 -5.40
CA ILE A 200 2.32 -9.26 -6.78
C ILE A 200 1.28 -9.91 -7.69
N VAL A 201 0.46 -9.11 -8.35
CA VAL A 201 -0.66 -9.63 -9.16
C VAL A 201 -0.58 -9.17 -10.61
N SER A 202 -1.54 -9.62 -11.42
CA SER A 202 -1.59 -9.45 -12.86
C SER A 202 -1.25 -8.05 -13.35
N GLY A 203 -0.54 -7.99 -14.48
CA GLY A 203 -0.08 -6.77 -15.14
C GLY A 203 1.20 -6.19 -14.56
N SER A 204 1.84 -6.87 -13.60
CA SER A 204 3.07 -6.41 -12.96
C SER A 204 4.31 -6.99 -13.62
N GLU A 205 5.33 -6.16 -13.82
CA GLU A 205 6.57 -6.53 -14.51
C GLU A 205 7.79 -5.81 -13.92
N ASN A 206 8.96 -6.45 -13.96
CA ASN A 206 10.22 -5.91 -13.45
C ASN A 206 10.11 -5.50 -11.97
N VAL A 207 9.69 -6.46 -11.14
CA VAL A 207 9.50 -6.28 -9.70
C VAL A 207 10.73 -6.78 -8.95
N ARG A 208 11.40 -5.90 -8.20
CA ARG A 208 12.57 -6.26 -7.39
C ARG A 208 12.25 -6.06 -5.91
N VAL A 209 12.37 -7.13 -5.13
CA VAL A 209 12.25 -7.14 -3.67
C VAL A 209 13.63 -7.45 -3.08
N ILE A 210 14.21 -6.51 -2.33
CA ILE A 210 15.62 -6.60 -1.89
C ILE A 210 15.73 -6.21 -0.41
N ASP A 211 16.38 -7.02 0.42
CA ASP A 211 16.61 -6.66 1.85
C ASP A 211 15.29 -6.39 2.61
N VAL A 212 14.28 -7.25 2.39
CA VAL A 212 12.97 -7.13 3.05
C VAL A 212 12.81 -8.18 4.14
N THR A 213 12.38 -7.75 5.32
CA THR A 213 11.97 -8.65 6.40
C THR A 213 10.44 -8.81 6.39
N CYS A 214 9.95 -10.03 6.20
CA CYS A 214 8.55 -10.41 6.26
C CYS A 214 8.26 -11.24 7.51
N GLY A 215 7.27 -10.86 8.31
CA GLY A 215 6.89 -11.62 9.49
C GLY A 215 6.25 -10.80 10.61
N PRO A 216 5.10 -11.25 11.18
CA PRO A 216 4.25 -12.38 10.75
C PRO A 216 3.49 -12.09 9.44
N GLY A 217 2.76 -13.07 8.90
CA GLY A 217 1.90 -12.93 7.71
C GLY A 217 1.90 -14.14 6.77
N HIS A 218 1.58 -13.98 5.50
CA HIS A 218 1.54 -15.07 4.51
C HIS A 218 2.80 -15.22 3.65
N GLY A 219 3.83 -14.39 3.87
CA GLY A 219 5.04 -14.37 3.05
C GLY A 219 4.89 -13.53 1.79
N ILE A 220 5.73 -13.76 0.79
CA ILE A 220 5.69 -13.06 -0.50
C ILE A 220 4.86 -13.90 -1.48
N SER A 221 3.78 -13.34 -2.01
CA SER A 221 2.86 -14.06 -2.90
C SER A 221 2.82 -13.45 -4.29
N ILE A 222 2.85 -14.30 -5.32
CA ILE A 222 2.42 -13.95 -6.68
C ILE A 222 0.98 -14.47 -6.85
N GLY A 223 0.02 -13.56 -7.05
CA GLY A 223 -1.38 -13.88 -7.25
C GLY A 223 -2.32 -13.54 -6.08
N SER A 224 -3.57 -13.99 -6.10
CA SER A 224 -4.10 -14.98 -7.05
C SER A 224 -4.19 -14.46 -8.49
N LEU A 225 -3.84 -15.33 -9.45
CA LEU A 225 -3.87 -15.05 -10.89
C LEU A 225 -5.00 -15.84 -11.57
N GLY A 226 -5.64 -15.24 -12.57
CA GLY A 226 -6.66 -15.91 -13.38
C GLY A 226 -8.07 -15.94 -12.79
N ALA A 227 -8.37 -15.05 -11.83
CA ALA A 227 -9.70 -14.93 -11.27
C ALA A 227 -10.75 -14.68 -12.38
N GLY A 228 -11.89 -15.37 -12.31
CA GLY A 228 -12.95 -15.24 -13.32
C GLY A 228 -12.54 -15.73 -14.73
N ASN A 229 -11.66 -16.72 -14.81
CA ASN A 229 -11.12 -17.25 -16.08
C ASN A 229 -10.39 -16.19 -16.94
N SER A 230 -9.85 -15.15 -16.28
CA SER A 230 -9.12 -14.08 -16.95
C SER A 230 -7.69 -14.50 -17.28
N ARG A 231 -7.12 -13.88 -18.32
CA ARG A 231 -5.67 -13.97 -18.56
C ARG A 231 -4.95 -13.13 -17.51
N ALA A 232 -3.87 -13.69 -16.97
CA ALA A 232 -3.02 -13.00 -16.02
C ALA A 232 -1.56 -13.18 -16.39
N ASN A 233 -0.79 -12.10 -16.21
CA ASN A 233 0.65 -12.12 -16.46
C ASN A 233 1.40 -11.40 -15.34
N VAL A 234 2.47 -12.01 -14.88
CA VAL A 234 3.47 -11.41 -13.99
C VAL A 234 4.84 -11.88 -14.50
N SER A 235 5.73 -10.95 -14.81
CA SER A 235 7.04 -11.25 -15.40
C SER A 235 8.18 -10.57 -14.65
N ASN A 236 9.37 -11.17 -14.72
CA ASN A 236 10.62 -10.63 -14.19
C ASN A 236 10.54 -10.16 -12.72
N VAL A 237 10.26 -11.12 -11.83
CA VAL A 237 10.25 -10.90 -10.37
C VAL A 237 11.58 -11.41 -9.78
N LEU A 238 12.29 -10.53 -9.07
CA LEU A 238 13.50 -10.86 -8.30
C LEU A 238 13.24 -10.67 -6.81
N VAL A 239 13.47 -11.70 -6.01
CA VAL A 239 13.46 -11.61 -4.54
C VAL A 239 14.85 -11.97 -4.03
N ASN A 240 15.54 -10.99 -3.45
CA ASN A 240 16.93 -11.16 -3.02
C ASN A 240 17.12 -10.71 -1.57
N ARG A 241 17.85 -11.50 -0.77
CA ARG A 241 18.13 -11.21 0.65
C ARG A 241 16.87 -10.88 1.46
N ALA A 242 15.80 -11.64 1.24
CA ALA A 242 14.60 -11.54 2.05
C ALA A 242 14.74 -12.39 3.31
N THR A 243 14.43 -11.82 4.47
CA THR A 243 14.29 -12.56 5.73
C THR A 243 12.81 -12.84 5.94
N ILE A 244 12.42 -14.11 5.95
CA ILE A 244 11.01 -14.51 6.12
C ILE A 244 10.89 -15.32 7.40
N ARG A 245 10.18 -14.81 8.39
CA ARG A 245 10.06 -15.42 9.73
C ARG A 245 8.64 -15.33 10.26
N GLY A 246 8.13 -16.41 10.86
CA GLY A 246 6.79 -16.42 11.46
C GLY A 246 5.66 -16.18 10.46
N THR A 247 5.90 -16.47 9.17
CA THR A 247 4.89 -16.43 8.12
C THR A 247 4.38 -17.83 7.81
N THR A 248 3.19 -17.93 7.21
CA THR A 248 2.63 -19.24 6.80
C THR A 248 3.28 -19.79 5.54
N ASN A 249 3.96 -18.96 4.73
CA ASN A 249 4.73 -19.39 3.55
C ASN A 249 6.01 -18.55 3.41
N GLY A 250 6.97 -19.08 2.64
CA GLY A 250 8.13 -18.32 2.14
C GLY A 250 7.73 -17.43 0.96
N VAL A 251 8.03 -17.91 -0.24
CA VAL A 251 7.51 -17.36 -1.51
C VAL A 251 6.46 -18.32 -2.06
N ARG A 252 5.30 -17.81 -2.49
CA ARG A 252 4.17 -18.62 -2.95
C ARG A 252 3.58 -18.09 -4.25
N ILE A 253 3.12 -18.98 -5.13
CA ILE A 253 2.34 -18.62 -6.33
C ILE A 253 0.92 -19.17 -6.17
N LYS A 254 -0.10 -18.34 -6.44
CA LYS A 254 -1.52 -18.66 -6.34
C LYS A 254 -2.20 -18.47 -7.70
N THR A 255 -2.85 -19.50 -8.23
CA THR A 255 -3.62 -19.42 -9.48
C THR A 255 -5.01 -20.02 -9.30
N TRP A 256 -6.01 -19.48 -9.99
CA TRP A 256 -7.32 -20.12 -10.13
C TRP A 256 -7.25 -21.28 -11.12
N GLN A 257 -8.09 -22.30 -10.92
CA GLN A 257 -8.31 -23.33 -11.93
C GLN A 257 -9.01 -22.68 -13.14
N VAL A 258 -8.33 -22.60 -14.28
CA VAL A 258 -8.93 -22.19 -15.55
C VAL A 258 -9.39 -23.45 -16.30
N TYR A 259 -10.63 -23.47 -16.80
CA TYR A 259 -11.11 -24.57 -17.64
C TYR A 259 -10.33 -24.54 -18.97
N ILE A 260 -9.60 -25.62 -19.25
CA ILE A 260 -8.65 -25.73 -20.37
C ILE A 260 -9.43 -26.11 -21.64
N GLN A 261 -9.44 -25.27 -22.67
CA GLN A 261 -9.69 -25.75 -24.04
C GLN A 261 -8.57 -25.42 -25.03
N TYR A 262 -7.65 -24.47 -24.75
CA TYR A 262 -6.40 -24.33 -25.50
C TYR A 262 -5.30 -23.77 -24.61
N THR A 263 -4.32 -24.60 -24.28
CA THR A 263 -3.06 -24.24 -23.62
C THR A 263 -2.22 -23.36 -24.56
N LYS A 264 -2.47 -22.05 -24.58
CA LYS A 264 -1.41 -21.09 -24.90
C LYS A 264 -0.60 -20.86 -23.64
N LEU A 265 0.42 -21.72 -23.49
CA LEU A 265 1.70 -21.47 -22.83
C LEU A 265 1.64 -20.32 -21.79
N LEU A 266 1.26 -20.64 -20.54
CA LEU A 266 1.71 -19.84 -19.41
C LEU A 266 3.23 -20.02 -19.34
N THR A 267 3.95 -19.23 -20.14
CA THR A 267 5.41 -19.20 -20.10
C THR A 267 5.79 -18.46 -18.84
N LEU A 268 5.78 -19.18 -17.73
CA LEU A 268 6.32 -18.71 -16.47
C LEU A 268 7.84 -18.76 -16.61
N LEU A 269 8.43 -17.79 -17.34
CA LEU A 269 9.87 -17.52 -17.34
C LEU A 269 10.22 -16.88 -15.99
N LEU A 270 10.10 -17.68 -14.94
CA LEU A 270 10.63 -17.40 -13.63
C LEU A 270 12.14 -17.62 -13.69
N LYS A 271 12.89 -16.60 -14.09
CA LYS A 271 14.28 -16.44 -13.63
C LYS A 271 14.26 -15.92 -12.19
N THR A 272 13.56 -16.62 -11.29
CA THR A 272 13.60 -16.34 -9.86
C THR A 272 14.90 -16.91 -9.31
N ALA A 273 15.90 -16.05 -9.14
CA ALA A 273 16.92 -16.30 -8.14
C ALA A 273 16.27 -15.93 -6.79
N ILE A 274 15.81 -16.95 -6.05
CA ILE A 274 15.31 -16.79 -4.67
C ILE A 274 16.46 -17.21 -3.75
N GLN A 275 17.18 -16.24 -3.19
CA GLN A 275 18.15 -16.52 -2.12
C GLN A 275 17.47 -16.18 -0.78
N LEU A 276 17.00 -17.22 -0.10
CA LEU A 276 16.44 -17.12 1.25
C LEU A 276 17.54 -17.42 2.26
N THR A 277 17.79 -16.49 3.18
CA THR A 277 18.51 -16.79 4.42
C THR A 277 17.49 -17.26 5.45
N HIS A 278 17.44 -18.58 5.66
CA HIS A 278 16.75 -19.17 6.82
C HIS A 278 17.48 -18.77 8.09
N ILE A 279 16.77 -18.20 9.06
CA ILE A 279 17.23 -18.07 10.45
C ILE A 279 16.19 -18.82 11.28
N ASN A 280 16.61 -19.94 11.85
CA ASN A 280 15.81 -20.77 12.76
C ASN A 280 15.33 -19.95 13.98
#